data_AF-Q3ILV8-F1
#
_entry.id   AF-Q3ILV8-F1
#
_cell.length_a   1.000
_cell.length_b   1.000
_cell.length_c   1.000
_cell.angle_alpha   90.00
_cell.angle_beta   90.00
_cell.angle_gamma   90.00
#
_symmetry.space_group_name_H-M   'P 1'
#
loop_
_entity.id
_entity.type
_entity.pdbx_description
1 polymer ?
#
loop_
_entity_poly.entity_id
_entity_poly.type
_entity_poly.pdbx_seq_one_letter_code
_entity_poly.pdbx_strand_id
1 'polypeptide(L)'
;MGNGNETIFRNRFSTDEIYERVVVEADEEMNRSMPELFFSALAGGFAISITFLLYVSGTHAADGAAILGAILYPLGFIYIIIGNYQLYTENTLPPVALVLERIASLPAMLRMYGIVLWGNLAGGTIGALVLAHGGVFDAATTQTAIEIATSGVETNWWPLFFKAMFAGLIVAGVVWMDFSVSNAMARVTLIYMAFLAIPVGGLFHIVVASTEVMFLVFLGEIGLWVGAVQFALPVLLGNTLGGILLVTIVNYFQTSDKVHGFEGQLPLKEWVLTVNTGSIEADALLAELERRIDH
;
A
#
# COMPACT_ATOMS: atom_id res chain seq x y z
N MET A 1 -15.56 -27.42 37.62
CA MET A 1 -14.09 -27.36 37.45
C MET A 1 -13.81 -27.69 35.99
N GLY A 2 -13.41 -26.69 35.21
CA GLY A 2 -13.21 -26.79 33.76
C GLY A 2 -12.89 -25.43 33.18
N ASN A 3 -11.61 -25.08 33.27
CA ASN A 3 -10.87 -24.01 32.61
C ASN A 3 -11.27 -22.55 32.90
N GLY A 4 -11.02 -22.15 34.14
CA GLY A 4 -10.49 -20.82 34.40
C GLY A 4 -9.03 -20.75 33.97
N ASN A 5 -8.79 -20.40 32.71
CA ASN A 5 -7.50 -19.96 32.19
C ASN A 5 -7.68 -19.43 30.76
N GLU A 6 -8.13 -18.18 30.61
CA GLU A 6 -7.85 -17.41 29.38
C GLU A 6 -7.98 -15.89 29.53
N THR A 7 -8.23 -15.38 30.74
CA THR A 7 -8.10 -13.95 31.07
C THR A 7 -6.64 -13.59 31.41
N ILE A 8 -5.72 -13.86 30.48
CA ILE A 8 -4.35 -13.37 30.57
C ILE A 8 -4.22 -12.20 29.58
N PHE A 9 -4.49 -10.98 30.07
CA PHE A 9 -4.12 -9.69 29.50
C PHE A 9 -4.00 -9.62 27.96
N ARG A 10 -5.06 -9.26 27.25
CA ARG A 10 -4.93 -8.86 25.85
C ARG A 10 -5.15 -7.35 25.68
N ASN A 11 -4.12 -6.58 26.02
CA ASN A 11 -3.96 -5.22 25.50
C ASN A 11 -3.54 -5.23 24.01
N ARG A 12 -3.86 -6.32 23.29
CA ARG A 12 -3.49 -6.64 21.90
C ARG A 12 -4.57 -7.53 21.31
N PHE A 13 -5.06 -7.17 20.13
CA PHE A 13 -6.01 -7.99 19.38
C PHE A 13 -5.38 -9.33 18.98
N SER A 14 -6.21 -10.38 18.98
CA SER A 14 -5.87 -11.68 18.41
C SER A 14 -5.76 -11.61 16.89
N THR A 15 -5.08 -12.59 16.29
CA THR A 15 -4.99 -12.72 14.83
C THR A 15 -6.38 -12.81 14.19
N ASP A 16 -7.31 -13.52 14.83
CA ASP A 16 -8.71 -13.67 14.42
C ASP A 16 -9.44 -12.32 14.40
N GLU A 17 -9.32 -11.51 15.47
CA GLU A 17 -9.94 -10.17 15.51
C GLU A 17 -9.32 -9.19 14.50
N ILE A 18 -8.01 -9.27 14.27
CA ILE A 18 -7.35 -8.46 13.24
C ILE A 18 -7.87 -8.86 11.85
N TYR A 19 -8.03 -10.14 11.59
CA TYR A 19 -8.56 -10.66 10.33
C TYR A 19 -10.01 -10.22 10.09
N GLU A 20 -10.88 -10.34 11.09
CA GLU A 20 -12.28 -9.90 10.99
C GLU A 20 -12.36 -8.40 10.65
N ARG A 21 -11.52 -7.55 11.27
CA ARG A 21 -11.43 -6.11 10.96
C ARG A 21 -10.93 -5.84 9.54
N VAL A 22 -9.92 -6.57 9.09
CA VAL A 22 -9.41 -6.49 7.71
C VAL A 22 -10.51 -6.82 6.71
N VAL A 23 -11.30 -7.87 6.98
CA VAL A 23 -12.41 -8.31 6.12
C VAL A 23 -13.52 -7.26 6.06
N VAL A 24 -13.87 -6.63 7.19
CA VAL A 24 -14.82 -5.52 7.23
C VAL A 24 -14.35 -4.33 6.40
N GLU A 25 -13.14 -3.82 6.64
CA GLU A 25 -12.62 -2.67 5.89
C GLU A 25 -12.53 -2.98 4.39
N ALA A 26 -12.13 -4.20 4.05
CA ALA A 26 -12.08 -4.65 2.67
C ALA A 26 -13.47 -4.62 2.00
N ASP A 27 -14.52 -5.00 2.72
CA ASP A 27 -15.88 -5.03 2.19
C ASP A 27 -16.39 -3.61 1.93
N GLU A 28 -16.17 -2.70 2.88
CA GLU A 28 -16.49 -1.28 2.73
C GLU A 28 -15.77 -0.69 1.51
N GLU A 29 -14.46 -0.87 1.41
CA GLU A 29 -13.65 -0.31 0.32
C GLU A 29 -13.97 -0.92 -1.06
N MET A 30 -14.24 -2.22 -1.13
CA MET A 30 -14.65 -2.89 -2.37
C MET A 30 -16.01 -2.39 -2.88
N ASN A 31 -16.90 -1.96 -1.98
CA ASN A 31 -18.23 -1.45 -2.31
C ASN A 31 -18.29 0.06 -2.60
N ARG A 32 -17.18 0.79 -2.47
CA ARG A 32 -17.11 2.22 -2.82
C ARG A 32 -17.32 2.48 -4.31
N SER A 33 -17.83 3.68 -4.62
CA SER A 33 -18.04 4.08 -6.00
C SER A 33 -16.70 4.30 -6.73
N MET A 34 -16.66 4.08 -8.04
CA MET A 34 -15.43 4.28 -8.82
C MET A 34 -14.85 5.69 -8.70
N PRO A 35 -15.65 6.78 -8.72
CA PRO A 35 -15.12 8.13 -8.53
C PRO A 35 -14.49 8.33 -7.14
N GLU A 36 -15.12 7.82 -6.09
CA GLU A 36 -14.57 7.92 -4.72
C GLU A 36 -13.21 7.23 -4.62
N LEU A 37 -13.12 5.98 -5.11
CA LEU A 37 -11.85 5.25 -5.15
C LEU A 37 -10.79 6.00 -5.96
N PHE A 38 -11.15 6.50 -7.14
CA PHE A 38 -10.22 7.20 -8.03
C PHE A 38 -9.69 8.50 -7.41
N PHE A 39 -10.57 9.36 -6.86
CA PHE A 39 -10.15 10.63 -6.28
C PHE A 39 -9.40 10.46 -4.96
N SER A 40 -9.78 9.46 -4.16
CA SER A 40 -8.98 9.06 -2.99
C SER A 40 -7.59 8.59 -3.41
N ALA A 41 -7.50 7.78 -4.46
CA ALA A 41 -6.22 7.32 -4.99
C ALA A 41 -5.40 8.45 -5.65
N LEU A 42 -6.05 9.42 -6.28
CA LEU A 42 -5.40 10.61 -6.80
C LEU A 42 -4.73 11.41 -5.66
N ALA A 43 -5.42 11.59 -4.54
CA ALA A 43 -4.85 12.21 -3.34
C ALA A 43 -3.65 11.41 -2.81
N GLY A 44 -3.73 10.08 -2.82
CA GLY A 44 -2.61 9.19 -2.50
C GLY A 44 -1.39 9.42 -3.41
N GLY A 45 -1.61 9.59 -4.72
CA GLY A 45 -0.56 9.92 -5.68
C GLY A 45 0.10 11.29 -5.43
N PHE A 46 -0.69 12.31 -5.05
CA PHE A 46 -0.15 13.60 -4.65
C PHE A 46 0.69 13.50 -3.37
N ALA A 47 0.23 12.73 -2.38
CA ALA A 47 1.00 12.49 -1.15
C ALA A 47 2.33 11.78 -1.44
N ILE A 48 2.39 10.87 -2.40
CA ILE A 48 3.67 10.27 -2.85
C ILE A 48 4.60 11.31 -3.50
N SER A 49 4.06 12.30 -4.20
CA SER A 49 4.89 13.39 -4.74
C SER A 49 5.53 14.23 -3.62
N ILE A 50 4.88 14.33 -2.46
CA ILE A 50 5.48 14.93 -1.25
C ILE A 50 6.62 14.06 -0.72
N THR A 51 6.45 12.73 -0.68
CA THR A 51 7.55 11.81 -0.35
C THR A 51 8.75 12.02 -1.27
N PHE A 52 8.55 12.08 -2.59
CA PHE A 52 9.63 12.28 -3.54
C PHE A 52 10.29 13.66 -3.38
N LEU A 53 9.49 14.73 -3.25
CA LEU A 53 9.96 16.09 -2.94
C LEU A 53 10.90 16.11 -1.73
N LEU A 54 10.43 15.58 -0.59
CA LEU A 54 11.18 15.63 0.66
C LEU A 54 12.41 14.73 0.65
N TYR A 55 12.33 13.58 -0.01
CA TYR A 55 13.48 12.68 -0.18
C TYR A 55 14.61 13.36 -0.97
N VAL A 56 14.28 14.01 -2.10
CA VAL A 56 15.23 14.75 -2.92
C VAL A 56 15.77 15.96 -2.15
N SER A 57 14.90 16.83 -1.63
CA SER A 57 15.32 18.06 -0.95
C SER A 57 16.17 17.77 0.28
N GLY A 58 15.81 16.76 1.07
CA GLY A 58 16.61 16.33 2.23
C GLY A 58 17.97 15.78 1.83
N THR A 59 18.03 14.97 0.77
CA THR A 59 19.31 14.45 0.26
C THR A 59 20.20 15.57 -0.27
N HIS A 60 19.63 16.50 -1.03
CA HIS A 60 20.36 17.66 -1.57
C HIS A 60 20.88 18.58 -0.45
N ALA A 61 20.04 18.90 0.54
CA ALA A 61 20.41 19.74 1.68
C ALA A 61 21.51 19.13 2.56
N ALA A 62 21.75 17.82 2.45
CA ALA A 62 22.82 17.10 3.12
C ALA A 62 24.00 16.78 2.19
N ASP A 63 24.21 17.58 1.15
CA ASP A 63 25.30 17.45 0.16
C ASP A 63 25.34 16.06 -0.51
N GLY A 64 24.16 15.49 -0.80
CA GLY A 64 24.01 14.17 -1.41
C GLY A 64 23.95 13.01 -0.41
N ALA A 65 24.07 13.25 0.89
CA ALA A 65 23.92 12.22 1.90
C ALA A 65 22.44 11.79 2.03
N ALA A 66 22.14 10.56 1.61
CA ALA A 66 20.77 10.03 1.56
C ALA A 66 20.07 9.90 2.92
N ILE A 67 20.78 10.03 4.05
CA ILE A 67 20.23 9.83 5.40
C ILE A 67 19.11 10.83 5.70
N LEU A 68 19.33 12.13 5.43
CA LEU A 68 18.33 13.15 5.72
C LEU A 68 17.10 12.97 4.82
N GLY A 69 17.30 12.71 3.54
CA GLY A 69 16.20 12.35 2.64
C GLY A 69 15.42 11.14 3.16
N ALA A 70 16.10 10.05 3.51
CA ALA A 70 15.49 8.79 3.94
C ALA A 70 14.60 8.98 5.18
N ILE A 71 15.01 9.81 6.14
CA ILE A 71 14.24 10.15 7.35
C ILE A 71 12.96 10.93 7.00
N LEU A 72 12.95 11.72 5.92
CA LEU A 72 11.79 12.48 5.49
C LEU A 72 10.86 11.70 4.54
N TYR A 73 11.35 10.64 3.91
CA TYR A 73 10.60 9.80 2.98
C TYR A 73 9.24 9.29 3.48
N PRO A 74 9.08 8.87 4.76
CA PRO A 74 7.80 8.33 5.25
C PRO A 74 6.67 9.37 5.33
N LEU A 75 6.98 10.67 5.24
CA LEU A 75 6.00 11.72 5.51
C LEU A 75 4.82 11.69 4.53
N GLY A 76 5.03 11.44 3.23
CA GLY A 76 3.91 11.28 2.29
C GLY A 76 3.02 10.07 2.63
N PHE A 77 3.60 8.95 3.09
CA PHE A 77 2.83 7.78 3.51
C PHE A 77 2.02 8.02 4.79
N ILE A 78 2.49 8.88 5.70
CA ILE A 78 1.69 9.32 6.85
C ILE A 78 0.44 10.07 6.37
N TYR A 79 0.56 10.94 5.37
CA TYR A 79 -0.61 11.63 4.79
C TYR A 79 -1.61 10.63 4.20
N ILE A 80 -1.13 9.56 3.58
CA ILE A 80 -1.97 8.53 2.96
C ILE A 80 -2.76 7.78 4.03
N ILE A 81 -2.06 7.13 4.97
CA ILE A 81 -2.72 6.26 5.95
C ILE A 81 -3.59 7.08 6.93
N ILE A 82 -3.07 8.22 7.44
CA ILE A 82 -3.84 9.05 8.39
C ILE A 82 -4.97 9.80 7.67
N GLY A 83 -4.76 10.20 6.41
CA GLY A 83 -5.76 10.86 5.59
C GLY A 83 -6.80 9.91 4.97
N ASN A 84 -6.65 8.60 5.18
CA ASN A 84 -7.46 7.55 4.58
C ASN A 84 -7.54 7.65 3.04
N TYR A 85 -6.40 7.90 2.40
CA TYR A 85 -6.27 7.91 0.95
C TYR A 85 -6.00 6.51 0.43
N GLN A 86 -6.58 6.18 -0.72
CA GLN A 86 -6.38 4.88 -1.34
C GLN A 86 -4.96 4.74 -1.92
N LEU A 87 -4.24 3.69 -1.52
CA LEU A 87 -2.95 3.34 -2.09
C LEU A 87 -2.98 1.91 -2.63
N TYR A 88 -2.47 1.72 -3.85
CA TYR A 88 -2.49 0.43 -4.53
C TYR A 88 -1.83 -0.69 -3.71
N THR A 89 -0.67 -0.40 -3.12
CA THR A 89 0.12 -1.37 -2.38
C THR A 89 -0.53 -1.75 -1.05
N GLU A 90 -1.31 -0.87 -0.43
CA GLU A 90 -2.08 -1.20 0.78
C GLU A 90 -3.23 -2.16 0.44
N ASN A 91 -3.81 -2.01 -0.75
CA ASN A 91 -4.85 -2.88 -1.29
C ASN A 91 -4.34 -4.27 -1.71
N THR A 92 -3.04 -4.56 -1.58
CA THR A 92 -2.51 -5.92 -1.81
C THR A 92 -2.83 -6.89 -0.68
N LEU A 93 -3.49 -6.42 0.41
CA LEU A 93 -3.95 -7.26 1.51
C LEU A 93 -5.47 -7.39 1.66
N PRO A 94 -6.25 -6.32 1.92
CA PRO A 94 -7.65 -6.49 2.35
C PRO A 94 -8.55 -7.11 1.26
N PRO A 95 -8.55 -6.64 0.00
CA PRO A 95 -9.30 -7.28 -1.08
C PRO A 95 -8.94 -8.75 -1.34
N VAL A 96 -7.67 -9.12 -1.12
CA VAL A 96 -7.20 -10.51 -1.30
C VAL A 96 -7.85 -11.42 -0.26
N ALA A 97 -8.00 -10.96 0.99
CA ALA A 97 -8.69 -11.71 2.03
C ALA A 97 -10.13 -12.04 1.62
N LEU A 98 -10.88 -11.07 1.08
CA LEU A 98 -12.25 -11.30 0.59
C LEU A 98 -12.32 -12.24 -0.62
N VAL A 99 -11.34 -12.17 -1.52
CA VAL A 99 -11.27 -13.08 -2.66
C VAL A 99 -10.97 -14.51 -2.20
N LEU A 100 -10.11 -14.71 -1.20
CA LEU A 100 -9.84 -16.03 -0.62
C LEU A 100 -11.09 -16.61 0.05
N GLU A 101 -11.88 -15.78 0.74
CA GLU A 101 -13.19 -16.17 1.31
C GLU A 101 -14.31 -16.32 0.28
N ARG A 102 -14.04 -16.02 -1.00
CA ARG A 102 -15.03 -15.98 -2.09
C ARG A 102 -16.20 -15.04 -1.83
N ILE A 103 -15.99 -13.99 -1.04
CA ILE A 103 -16.97 -12.90 -0.85
C ILE A 103 -16.84 -11.90 -2.01
N ALA A 104 -15.63 -11.52 -2.36
CA ALA A 104 -15.36 -10.73 -3.56
C ALA A 104 -14.90 -11.63 -4.71
N SER A 105 -15.27 -11.27 -5.94
CA SER A 105 -14.77 -11.95 -7.12
C SER A 105 -13.38 -11.44 -7.53
N LEU A 106 -12.59 -12.31 -8.15
CA LEU A 106 -11.26 -11.95 -8.66
C LEU A 106 -11.32 -10.76 -9.66
N PRO A 107 -12.28 -10.71 -10.62
CA PRO A 107 -12.42 -9.54 -11.49
C PRO A 107 -12.80 -8.25 -10.75
N ALA A 108 -13.56 -8.32 -9.65
CA ALA A 108 -13.87 -7.15 -8.83
C ALA A 108 -12.62 -6.58 -8.15
N MET A 109 -11.78 -7.45 -7.58
CA MET A 109 -10.50 -7.05 -6.99
C MET A 109 -9.58 -6.43 -8.05
N LEU A 110 -9.46 -7.06 -9.23
CA LEU A 110 -8.64 -6.51 -10.33
C LEU A 110 -9.16 -5.17 -10.84
N ARG A 111 -10.48 -4.95 -10.84
CA ARG A 111 -11.07 -3.64 -11.15
C ARG A 111 -10.68 -2.59 -10.13
N MET A 112 -10.81 -2.89 -8.82
CA MET A 112 -10.37 -1.96 -7.75
C MET A 112 -8.89 -1.64 -7.89
N TYR A 113 -8.04 -2.66 -8.08
CA TYR A 113 -6.61 -2.51 -8.31
C TYR A 113 -6.31 -1.57 -9.46
N GLY A 114 -7.01 -1.75 -10.59
CA GLY A 114 -6.87 -0.87 -11.75
C GLY A 114 -7.23 0.58 -11.42
N ILE A 115 -8.37 0.82 -10.78
CA ILE A 115 -8.84 2.17 -10.44
C ILE A 115 -7.84 2.88 -9.50
N VAL A 116 -7.45 2.20 -8.43
CA VAL A 116 -6.55 2.77 -7.41
C VAL A 116 -5.15 3.00 -7.98
N LEU A 117 -4.60 2.02 -8.71
CA LEU A 117 -3.30 2.18 -9.36
C LEU A 117 -3.32 3.37 -10.34
N TRP A 118 -4.33 3.48 -11.19
CA TRP A 118 -4.43 4.60 -12.13
C TRP A 118 -4.59 5.96 -11.43
N GLY A 119 -5.36 6.03 -10.35
CA GLY A 119 -5.47 7.25 -9.55
C GLY A 119 -4.12 7.64 -8.92
N ASN A 120 -3.43 6.70 -8.29
CA ASN A 120 -2.10 6.93 -7.73
C ASN A 120 -1.09 7.38 -8.78
N LEU A 121 -1.05 6.70 -9.93
CA LEU A 121 -0.16 7.06 -11.04
C LEU A 121 -0.49 8.44 -11.61
N ALA A 122 -1.77 8.80 -11.74
CA ALA A 122 -2.18 10.12 -12.20
C ALA A 122 -1.72 11.22 -11.23
N GLY A 123 -1.94 11.05 -9.93
CA GLY A 123 -1.53 12.02 -8.92
C GLY A 123 -0.01 12.18 -8.86
N GLY A 124 0.72 11.05 -8.87
CA GLY A 124 2.19 11.03 -8.94
C GLY A 124 2.73 11.67 -10.22
N THR A 125 2.10 11.42 -11.36
CA THR A 125 2.47 12.03 -12.65
C THR A 125 2.29 13.55 -12.62
N ILE A 126 1.16 14.05 -12.11
CA ILE A 126 0.92 15.50 -12.00
C ILE A 126 1.93 16.13 -11.05
N GLY A 127 2.21 15.51 -9.91
CA GLY A 127 3.23 15.99 -8.99
C GLY A 127 4.62 15.98 -9.61
N ALA A 128 5.01 14.91 -10.30
CA ALA A 128 6.28 14.83 -11.04
C ALA A 128 6.40 15.94 -12.10
N LEU A 129 5.33 16.26 -12.83
CA LEU A 129 5.30 17.36 -13.79
C LEU A 129 5.58 18.71 -13.12
N VAL A 130 4.94 18.97 -11.98
CA VAL A 130 5.16 20.19 -11.20
C VAL A 130 6.57 20.25 -10.61
N LEU A 131 7.11 19.13 -10.14
CA LEU A 131 8.48 19.06 -9.66
C LEU A 131 9.51 19.31 -10.78
N ALA A 132 9.26 18.78 -11.98
CA ALA A 132 10.15 18.91 -13.13
C ALA A 132 10.14 20.32 -13.74
N HIS A 133 8.95 20.95 -13.86
CA HIS A 133 8.78 22.19 -14.64
C HIS A 133 8.20 23.37 -13.86
N GLY A 134 7.71 23.15 -12.64
CA GLY A 134 7.04 24.16 -11.83
C GLY A 134 7.97 25.07 -11.02
N GLY A 135 9.29 24.87 -11.11
CA GLY A 135 10.27 25.65 -10.35
C GLY A 135 10.30 25.34 -8.85
N VAL A 136 9.79 24.17 -8.44
CA VAL A 136 9.86 23.69 -7.05
C VAL A 136 11.30 23.31 -6.68
N PHE A 137 12.00 22.65 -7.59
CA PHE A 137 13.44 22.40 -7.50
C PHE A 137 14.21 23.48 -8.25
N ASP A 138 15.32 23.94 -7.66
CA ASP A 138 16.34 24.66 -8.41
C ASP A 138 17.15 23.69 -9.28
N ALA A 139 18.06 24.23 -10.09
CA ALA A 139 18.85 23.42 -11.02
C ALA A 139 19.69 22.35 -10.29
N ALA A 140 20.25 22.68 -9.12
CA ALA A 140 21.09 21.76 -8.35
C ALA A 140 20.26 20.63 -7.71
N THR A 141 19.11 20.96 -7.12
CA THR A 141 18.17 19.98 -6.55
C THR A 141 17.57 19.09 -7.63
N THR A 142 17.29 19.65 -8.82
CA THR A 142 16.84 18.88 -10.00
C THR A 142 17.87 17.81 -10.38
N GLN A 143 19.16 18.15 -10.38
CA GLN A 143 20.22 17.18 -10.66
C GLN A 143 20.24 16.05 -9.62
N THR A 144 20.08 16.36 -8.33
CA THR A 144 19.94 15.34 -7.27
C THR A 144 18.72 14.44 -7.51
N ALA A 145 17.59 14.99 -7.96
CA ALA A 145 16.41 14.21 -8.31
C ALA A 145 16.66 13.26 -9.49
N ILE A 146 17.36 13.73 -10.53
CA ILE A 146 17.76 12.91 -11.69
C ILE A 146 18.65 11.75 -11.24
N GLU A 147 19.66 12.01 -10.41
CA GLU A 147 20.59 10.98 -9.91
C GLU A 147 19.87 9.91 -9.10
N ILE A 148 18.99 10.32 -8.18
CA ILE A 148 18.15 9.41 -7.39
C ILE A 148 17.30 8.53 -8.30
N ALA A 149 16.52 9.14 -9.20
CA ALA A 149 15.60 8.41 -10.06
C ALA A 149 16.33 7.49 -11.06
N THR A 150 17.47 7.93 -11.60
CA THR A 150 18.28 7.15 -12.54
C THR A 150 18.87 5.90 -11.88
N SER A 151 19.26 5.97 -10.60
CA SER A 151 19.75 4.79 -9.87
C SER A 151 18.74 3.64 -9.82
N GLY A 152 17.44 3.96 -9.79
CA GLY A 152 16.36 2.98 -9.89
C GLY A 152 16.30 2.32 -11.26
N VAL A 153 16.37 3.12 -12.33
CA VAL A 153 16.37 2.66 -13.73
C VAL A 153 17.60 1.79 -14.06
N GLU A 154 18.77 2.10 -13.50
CA GLU A 154 20.00 1.34 -13.70
C GLU A 154 20.02 -0.01 -12.95
N THR A 155 19.09 -0.22 -12.01
CA THR A 155 18.98 -1.49 -11.31
C THR A 155 18.40 -2.55 -12.25
N ASN A 156 19.09 -3.70 -12.37
CA ASN A 156 18.62 -4.80 -13.20
C ASN A 156 17.21 -5.29 -12.82
N TRP A 157 16.48 -5.80 -13.83
CA TRP A 157 15.08 -6.22 -13.72
C TRP A 157 14.79 -7.13 -12.51
N TRP A 158 15.52 -8.24 -12.36
CA TRP A 158 15.27 -9.21 -11.27
C TRP A 158 15.60 -8.67 -9.88
N PRO A 159 16.75 -7.99 -9.67
CA PRO A 159 16.98 -7.25 -8.43
C PRO A 159 15.89 -6.23 -8.10
N LEU A 160 15.39 -5.46 -9.09
CA LEU A 160 14.24 -4.55 -8.89
C LEU A 160 13.02 -5.30 -8.35
N PHE A 161 12.66 -6.40 -9.01
CA PHE A 161 11.51 -7.22 -8.63
C PHE A 161 11.62 -7.77 -7.21
N PHE A 162 12.75 -8.35 -6.82
CA PHE A 162 12.89 -8.89 -5.46
C PHE A 162 12.95 -7.80 -4.40
N LYS A 163 13.62 -6.68 -4.67
CA LYS A 163 13.59 -5.50 -3.78
C LYS A 163 12.17 -4.98 -3.59
N ALA A 164 11.40 -4.89 -4.68
CA ALA A 164 10.00 -4.51 -4.63
C ALA A 164 9.12 -5.55 -3.93
N MET A 165 9.43 -6.85 -4.06
CA MET A 165 8.73 -7.89 -3.32
C MET A 165 8.88 -7.73 -1.80
N PHE A 166 10.07 -7.39 -1.31
CA PHE A 166 10.25 -7.06 0.10
C PHE A 166 9.52 -5.78 0.51
N ALA A 167 9.50 -4.73 -0.33
CA ALA A 167 8.70 -3.55 -0.06
C ALA A 167 7.19 -3.88 0.04
N GLY A 168 6.68 -4.71 -0.87
CA GLY A 168 5.28 -5.17 -0.84
C GLY A 168 4.94 -5.93 0.44
N LEU A 169 5.86 -6.80 0.89
CA LEU A 169 5.72 -7.52 2.16
C LEU A 169 5.66 -6.55 3.35
N ILE A 170 6.53 -5.53 3.38
CA ILE A 170 6.53 -4.51 4.44
C ILE A 170 5.22 -3.72 4.46
N VAL A 171 4.74 -3.27 3.29
CA VAL A 171 3.49 -2.49 3.20
C VAL A 171 2.28 -3.31 3.64
N ALA A 172 2.14 -4.55 3.15
CA ALA A 172 1.08 -5.44 3.63
C ALA A 172 1.18 -5.72 5.14
N GLY A 173 2.41 -5.83 5.66
CA GLY A 173 2.65 -6.02 7.09
C GLY A 173 2.20 -4.82 7.93
N VAL A 174 2.43 -3.59 7.44
CA VAL A 174 1.90 -2.38 8.08
C VAL A 174 0.38 -2.35 8.06
N VAL A 175 -0.25 -2.64 6.93
CA VAL A 175 -1.71 -2.66 6.85
C VAL A 175 -2.29 -3.62 7.88
N TRP A 176 -1.74 -4.84 7.98
CA TRP A 176 -2.13 -5.81 8.99
C TRP A 176 -1.94 -5.28 10.42
N MET A 177 -0.77 -4.73 10.72
CA MET A 177 -0.46 -4.19 12.04
C MET A 177 -1.28 -2.94 12.38
N ASP A 178 -1.76 -2.19 11.39
CA ASP A 178 -2.54 -0.98 11.61
C ASP A 178 -3.92 -1.28 12.24
N PHE A 179 -4.50 -2.43 11.88
CA PHE A 179 -5.71 -2.96 12.54
C PHE A 179 -5.45 -3.43 13.97
N SER A 180 -4.19 -3.60 14.36
CA SER A 180 -3.81 -4.00 15.73
C SER A 180 -3.59 -2.82 16.69
N VAL A 181 -3.48 -1.59 16.18
CA VAL A 181 -3.17 -0.40 16.97
C VAL A 181 -4.40 0.48 17.17
N SER A 182 -4.61 0.94 18.40
CA SER A 182 -5.75 1.79 18.80
C SER A 182 -5.38 3.26 19.06
N ASN A 183 -4.09 3.61 19.03
CA ASN A 183 -3.59 4.95 19.35
C ASN A 183 -2.96 5.62 18.12
N ALA A 184 -3.34 6.88 17.85
CA ALA A 184 -2.86 7.65 16.69
C ALA A 184 -1.33 7.81 16.65
N MET A 185 -0.66 8.04 17.77
CA MET A 185 0.81 8.14 17.82
C MET A 185 1.49 6.79 17.57
N ALA A 186 0.90 5.69 18.06
CA ALA A 186 1.40 4.35 17.77
C ALA A 186 1.27 4.03 16.27
N ARG A 187 0.13 4.38 15.66
CA ARG A 187 -0.11 4.29 14.22
C ARG A 187 0.92 5.10 13.41
N VAL A 188 1.11 6.39 13.74
CA VAL A 188 2.12 7.23 13.08
C VAL A 188 3.52 6.64 13.21
N THR A 189 3.89 6.13 14.38
CA THR A 189 5.20 5.51 14.61
C THR A 189 5.38 4.23 13.79
N LEU A 190 4.35 3.38 13.73
CA LEU A 190 4.34 2.16 12.93
C LEU A 190 4.55 2.46 11.44
N ILE A 191 3.73 3.37 10.89
CA ILE A 191 3.81 3.81 9.50
C ILE A 191 5.20 4.38 9.22
N TYR A 192 5.65 5.32 10.06
CA TYR A 192 6.94 5.97 9.89
C TYR A 192 8.10 4.97 9.84
N MET A 193 8.17 4.05 10.80
CA MET A 193 9.26 3.08 10.89
C MET A 193 9.26 2.10 9.72
N ALA A 194 8.09 1.67 9.28
CA ALA A 194 7.99 0.74 8.16
C ALA A 194 8.32 1.38 6.81
N PHE A 195 7.81 2.59 6.55
CA PHE A 195 8.13 3.28 5.30
C PHE A 195 9.56 3.85 5.29
N LEU A 196 10.19 4.06 6.46
CA LEU A 196 11.62 4.36 6.57
C LEU A 196 12.49 3.19 6.09
N ALA A 197 12.02 1.95 6.25
CA ALA A 197 12.74 0.76 5.79
C ALA A 197 12.86 0.70 4.26
N ILE A 198 12.00 1.39 3.52
CA ILE A 198 12.04 1.41 2.04
C ILE A 198 13.32 2.09 1.51
N PRO A 199 13.57 3.39 1.78
CA PRO A 199 14.79 4.04 1.30
C PRO A 199 16.05 3.48 1.99
N VAL A 200 15.97 3.13 3.28
CA VAL A 200 17.13 2.56 4.02
C VAL A 200 17.54 1.19 3.46
N GLY A 201 16.56 0.36 3.08
CA GLY A 201 16.81 -0.95 2.46
C GLY A 201 17.10 -0.87 0.96
N GLY A 202 17.07 0.32 0.35
CA GLY A 202 17.17 0.48 -1.11
C GLY A 202 16.10 -0.31 -1.85
N LEU A 203 14.88 -0.34 -1.30
CA LEU A 203 13.71 -1.04 -1.83
C LEU A 203 12.89 -0.10 -2.73
N PHE A 204 12.02 -0.68 -3.55
CA PHE A 204 11.24 0.08 -4.52
C PHE A 204 9.73 -0.07 -4.31
N HIS A 205 9.04 1.06 -4.35
CA HIS A 205 7.60 1.17 -4.22
C HIS A 205 7.00 1.69 -5.52
N ILE A 206 5.99 1.00 -6.08
CA ILE A 206 5.50 1.22 -7.43
C ILE A 206 5.06 2.65 -7.71
N VAL A 207 4.33 3.28 -6.77
CA VAL A 207 3.86 4.65 -6.98
C VAL A 207 5.01 5.66 -6.95
N VAL A 208 6.04 5.41 -6.12
CA VAL A 208 7.23 6.27 -6.02
C VAL A 208 8.09 6.08 -7.25
N ALA A 209 8.40 4.84 -7.62
CA ALA A 209 9.16 4.50 -8.83
C ALA A 209 8.48 5.05 -10.09
N SER A 210 7.15 5.01 -10.17
CA SER A 210 6.43 5.58 -11.30
C SER A 210 6.48 7.11 -11.32
N THR A 211 6.46 7.76 -10.16
CA THR A 211 6.65 9.22 -10.03
C THR A 211 8.05 9.62 -10.49
N GLU A 212 9.08 8.86 -10.10
CA GLU A 212 10.47 9.02 -10.55
C GLU A 212 10.61 8.82 -12.07
N VAL A 213 9.98 7.78 -12.63
CA VAL A 213 9.94 7.56 -14.09
C VAL A 213 9.34 8.77 -14.79
N MET A 214 8.18 9.26 -14.35
CA MET A 214 7.53 10.40 -15.00
C MET A 214 8.36 11.68 -14.87
N PHE A 215 9.04 11.89 -13.75
CA PHE A 215 9.97 13.00 -13.57
C PHE A 215 11.10 12.96 -14.62
N LEU A 216 11.77 11.82 -14.78
CA LEU A 216 12.82 11.63 -15.79
C LEU A 216 12.28 11.80 -17.22
N VAL A 217 11.09 11.27 -17.51
CA VAL A 217 10.44 11.40 -18.82
C VAL A 217 10.14 12.87 -19.15
N PHE A 218 9.64 13.65 -18.18
CA PHE A 218 9.36 15.07 -18.40
C PHE A 218 10.61 15.92 -18.61
N LEU A 219 11.75 15.49 -18.09
CA LEU A 219 13.06 16.13 -18.33
C LEU A 219 13.75 15.60 -19.61
N GLY A 220 13.23 14.54 -20.22
CA GLY A 220 13.79 13.94 -21.43
C GLY A 220 14.98 13.01 -21.18
N GLU A 221 15.22 12.61 -19.94
CA GLU A 221 16.34 11.73 -19.54
C GLU A 221 16.11 10.28 -20.00
N ILE A 222 14.86 9.80 -19.98
CA ILE A 222 14.49 8.47 -20.46
C ILE A 222 13.19 8.51 -21.28
N GLY A 223 13.00 7.51 -22.15
CA GLY A 223 11.72 7.29 -22.80
C GLY A 223 10.69 6.63 -21.88
N LEU A 224 9.42 7.02 -21.98
CA LEU A 224 8.32 6.48 -21.17
C LEU A 224 8.26 4.94 -21.20
N TRP A 225 8.44 4.35 -22.40
CA TRP A 225 8.40 2.89 -22.54
C TRP A 225 9.51 2.19 -21.74
N VAL A 226 10.70 2.77 -21.72
CA VAL A 226 11.85 2.23 -20.98
C VAL A 226 11.55 2.27 -19.48
N GLY A 227 11.17 3.44 -18.95
CA GLY A 227 10.81 3.57 -17.54
C GLY A 227 9.64 2.68 -17.13
N ALA A 228 8.59 2.60 -17.95
CA ALA A 228 7.42 1.77 -17.66
C ALA A 228 7.73 0.27 -17.62
N VAL A 229 8.51 -0.24 -18.59
CA VAL A 229 8.75 -1.69 -18.73
C VAL A 229 9.96 -2.19 -17.94
N GLN A 230 11.03 -1.39 -17.88
CA GLN A 230 12.29 -1.81 -17.26
C GLN A 230 12.37 -1.45 -15.78
N PHE A 231 11.62 -0.42 -15.34
CA PHE A 231 11.62 0.01 -13.94
C PHE A 231 10.26 -0.20 -13.25
N ALA A 232 9.19 0.44 -13.72
CA ALA A 232 7.89 0.39 -13.02
C ALA A 232 7.27 -1.02 -13.03
N LEU A 233 7.28 -1.74 -14.16
CA LEU A 233 6.69 -3.08 -14.26
C LEU A 233 7.29 -4.12 -13.28
N PRO A 234 8.63 -4.31 -13.18
CA PRO A 234 9.19 -5.19 -12.15
C PRO A 234 8.80 -4.79 -10.74
N VAL A 235 8.74 -3.49 -10.47
CA VAL A 235 8.38 -2.99 -9.14
C VAL A 235 6.91 -3.27 -8.83
N LEU A 236 6.01 -3.09 -9.80
CA LEU A 236 4.60 -3.43 -9.68
C LEU A 236 4.44 -4.91 -9.34
N LEU A 237 4.99 -5.78 -10.17
CA LEU A 237 4.89 -7.24 -10.00
C LEU A 237 5.48 -7.70 -8.66
N GLY A 238 6.62 -7.13 -8.27
CA GLY A 238 7.25 -7.40 -6.98
C GLY A 238 6.34 -6.99 -5.82
N ASN A 239 5.91 -5.72 -5.78
CA ASN A 239 5.05 -5.21 -4.71
C ASN A 239 3.75 -6.03 -4.59
N THR A 240 3.08 -6.34 -5.71
CA THR A 240 1.86 -7.15 -5.74
C THR A 240 2.10 -8.55 -5.16
N LEU A 241 3.16 -9.24 -5.62
CA LEU A 241 3.45 -10.59 -5.14
C LEU A 241 3.83 -10.60 -3.66
N GLY A 242 4.65 -9.64 -3.23
CA GLY A 242 5.08 -9.50 -1.83
C GLY A 242 3.91 -9.29 -0.87
N GLY A 243 2.95 -8.45 -1.26
CA GLY A 243 1.74 -8.22 -0.48
C GLY A 243 0.84 -9.45 -0.39
N ILE A 244 0.51 -10.06 -1.54
CA ILE A 244 -0.31 -11.29 -1.61
C ILE A 244 0.32 -12.42 -0.80
N LEU A 245 1.65 -12.59 -0.87
CA LEU A 245 2.35 -13.67 -0.19
C LEU A 245 2.22 -13.56 1.33
N LEU A 246 2.36 -12.36 1.90
CA LEU A 246 2.18 -12.15 3.33
C LEU A 246 0.75 -12.53 3.75
N VAL A 247 -0.27 -12.05 3.03
CA VAL A 247 -1.67 -12.37 3.35
C VAL A 247 -1.94 -13.86 3.28
N THR A 248 -1.55 -14.47 2.17
CA THR A 248 -1.89 -15.86 1.88
C THR A 248 -1.20 -16.79 2.86
N ILE A 249 0.11 -16.60 3.11
CA ILE A 249 0.90 -17.54 3.92
C ILE A 249 0.80 -17.25 5.41
N VAL A 250 0.85 -15.97 5.79
CA VAL A 250 1.00 -15.59 7.20
C VAL A 250 -0.35 -15.29 7.81
N ASN A 251 -1.21 -14.53 7.15
CA ASN A 251 -2.42 -14.03 7.80
C ASN A 251 -3.58 -15.01 7.68
N TYR A 252 -3.86 -15.52 6.47
CA TYR A 252 -4.97 -16.43 6.22
C TYR A 252 -4.76 -17.84 6.82
N PHE A 253 -3.54 -18.37 6.83
CA PHE A 253 -3.27 -19.70 7.39
C PHE A 253 -2.92 -19.70 8.89
N GLN A 254 -2.79 -18.53 9.53
CA GLN A 254 -2.63 -18.44 10.99
C GLN A 254 -3.95 -18.20 11.73
N THR A 255 -4.99 -17.72 11.04
CA THR A 255 -6.33 -17.56 11.59
C THR A 255 -6.99 -18.90 11.82
N SER A 256 -7.85 -18.97 12.83
CA SER A 256 -8.55 -20.21 13.15
C SER A 256 -9.70 -20.48 12.17
N ASP A 257 -10.05 -21.76 11.98
CA ASP A 257 -11.22 -22.17 11.16
C ASP A 257 -12.55 -21.50 11.56
N LYS A 258 -12.61 -20.84 12.73
CA LYS A 258 -13.81 -20.17 13.25
C LYS A 258 -14.12 -18.84 12.58
N VAL A 259 -13.12 -18.17 12.01
CA VAL A 259 -13.28 -16.85 11.36
C VAL A 259 -13.34 -16.95 9.83
N HIS A 260 -13.39 -18.19 9.31
CA HIS A 260 -13.52 -18.50 7.89
C HIS A 260 -14.94 -18.99 7.57
N GLY A 261 -15.33 -18.91 6.29
CA GLY A 261 -16.62 -19.47 5.86
C GLY A 261 -17.80 -18.53 6.08
N PHE A 262 -17.60 -17.25 5.77
CA PHE A 262 -18.65 -16.23 5.79
C PHE A 262 -19.87 -16.66 4.95
N GLU A 263 -21.08 -16.29 5.39
CA GLU A 263 -22.28 -16.49 4.58
C GLU A 263 -22.21 -15.67 3.28
N GLY A 264 -22.77 -16.18 2.19
CA GLY A 264 -22.79 -15.47 0.91
C GLY A 264 -21.63 -15.77 -0.06
N GLN A 265 -20.85 -16.84 0.16
CA GLN A 265 -19.77 -17.24 -0.75
C GLN A 265 -20.23 -17.40 -2.20
N LEU A 266 -19.58 -16.68 -3.11
CA LEU A 266 -19.86 -16.70 -4.53
C LEU A 266 -19.58 -18.08 -5.14
N PRO A 267 -20.47 -18.66 -5.97
CA PRO A 267 -20.17 -19.86 -6.76
C PRO A 267 -18.87 -19.71 -7.57
N LEU A 268 -18.13 -20.80 -7.79
CA LEU A 268 -16.80 -20.76 -8.43
C LEU A 268 -16.80 -19.99 -9.77
N LYS A 269 -17.87 -20.13 -10.56
CA LYS A 269 -18.01 -19.44 -11.84
C LYS A 269 -18.13 -17.92 -11.67
N GLU A 270 -18.89 -17.47 -10.67
CA GLU A 270 -19.07 -16.04 -10.38
C GLU A 270 -17.79 -15.47 -9.78
N TRP A 271 -17.18 -16.20 -8.86
CA TRP A 271 -15.92 -15.84 -8.24
C TRP A 271 -14.80 -15.54 -9.26
N VAL A 272 -14.72 -16.27 -10.37
CA VAL A 272 -13.67 -16.09 -11.39
C VAL A 272 -14.08 -15.18 -12.55
N LEU A 273 -15.37 -15.15 -12.94
CA LEU A 273 -15.79 -14.56 -14.22
C LEU A 273 -16.68 -13.33 -14.12
N THR A 274 -17.25 -13.01 -12.95
CA THR A 274 -18.12 -11.85 -12.81
C THR A 274 -17.44 -10.74 -12.02
N VAL A 275 -17.88 -9.50 -12.18
CA VAL A 275 -17.52 -8.40 -11.28
C VAL A 275 -18.61 -8.39 -10.21
N ASN A 276 -18.37 -9.10 -9.12
CA ASN A 276 -19.30 -9.19 -8.00
C ASN A 276 -18.55 -8.87 -6.71
N THR A 277 -19.03 -7.84 -6.03
CA THR A 277 -18.67 -7.55 -4.65
C THR A 277 -19.80 -8.13 -3.83
N GLY A 278 -19.60 -9.33 -3.28
CA GLY A 278 -20.48 -9.80 -2.21
C GLY A 278 -20.44 -8.80 -1.06
N SER A 279 -21.47 -8.82 -0.24
CA SER A 279 -21.54 -8.02 0.97
C SER A 279 -21.58 -8.97 2.16
N ILE A 280 -20.65 -8.83 3.09
CA ILE A 280 -20.84 -9.39 4.43
C ILE A 280 -21.80 -8.51 5.24
N GLU A 281 -22.36 -9.02 6.33
CA GLU A 281 -23.05 -8.19 7.32
C GLU A 281 -22.03 -7.40 8.15
N ALA A 282 -21.31 -6.48 7.50
CA ALA A 282 -20.19 -5.71 8.06
C ALA A 282 -20.58 -4.98 9.36
N ASP A 283 -21.75 -4.32 9.39
CA ASP A 283 -22.27 -3.63 10.56
C ASP A 283 -22.49 -4.57 11.76
N ALA A 284 -22.99 -5.78 11.51
CA ALA A 284 -23.24 -6.77 12.57
C ALA A 284 -21.93 -7.34 13.11
N LEU A 285 -20.95 -7.59 12.23
CA LEU A 285 -19.63 -8.07 12.59
C LEU A 285 -18.84 -7.00 13.37
N LEU A 286 -18.90 -5.74 12.95
CA LEU A 286 -18.33 -4.60 13.67
C LEU A 286 -18.94 -4.46 15.08
N ALA A 287 -20.26 -4.51 15.20
CA ALA A 287 -20.93 -4.41 16.49
C ALA A 287 -20.59 -5.57 17.43
N GLU A 288 -20.34 -6.78 16.90
CA GLU A 288 -19.82 -7.90 17.67
C GLU A 288 -18.37 -7.66 18.10
N LEU A 289 -17.51 -7.19 17.20
CA LEU A 289 -16.12 -6.87 17.49
C LEU A 289 -15.98 -5.79 18.56
N GLU A 290 -16.77 -4.72 18.50
CA GLU A 290 -16.77 -3.64 19.49
C GLU A 290 -17.20 -4.14 20.87
N ARG A 291 -18.22 -5.01 20.94
CA ARG A 291 -18.64 -5.64 22.20
C ARG A 291 -17.55 -6.51 22.85
N ARG A 292 -16.61 -7.06 22.07
CA ARG A 292 -15.47 -7.83 22.60
C ARG A 292 -14.37 -6.94 23.20
N ILE A 293 -14.32 -5.65 22.86
CA ILE A 293 -13.34 -4.69 23.40
C ILE A 293 -13.79 -4.17 24.76
N ASP A 294 -15.10 -3.98 24.94
CA ASP A 294 -15.70 -3.39 26.14
C ASP A 294 -15.76 -4.34 27.37
N HIS A 295 -15.26 -5.58 27.23
CA HIS A 295 -15.23 -6.62 28.26
C HIS A 295 -13.82 -7.13 28.56
#